data_AF-R8QG72-F1
#
_entry.id   AF-R8QG72-F1
#
_cell.length_a   1.000
_cell.length_b   1.000
_cell.length_c   1.000
_cell.angle_alpha   90.00
_cell.angle_beta   90.00
_cell.angle_gamma   90.00
#
_symmetry.space_group_name_H-M   'P 1'
#
loop_
_entity.id
_entity.type
_entity.pdbx_description
1 polymer ?
#
loop_
_entity_poly.entity_id
_entity_poly.type
_entity_poly.pdbx_seq_one_letter_code
_entity_poly.pdbx_strand_id
1 'polypeptide(L)'
;MNKTILKELEVELKNHFKPFLNAPATIEEIKYVESEMGISFPDELRMLYLTHNGEVKSGPGLFFGLPFLSLDEVLDEWRIWKKVEDGEPFDFDAYSIPKNYIKEKYANGKWIPISNDAGGNNIAIDVDPDKKGKIGQVINFGQDEEVKYVIANRTSDFLLFILQTLKDKNFTIHREEDYLYWSYGTNDNIHFLDALFNIELPVLHPNFIFQSENNVKDWYDSLNEKWKNIVGSHERASKFIREKRLYLGGNELVDISPLQMCTEVRALILTGNEIKDINGLERMTALKKLYLVNNPVQDLTPIVHLQHLEEMNIKKTSVNDLSALVEMPSLKKLDISNTDIKDFSLLTQFRKLESLSVHISNREQLIAISKINTLKHLRILGLENVNEVELLVLQNLNKLITIEFENSIVDNFNCFKDNTVLQNIKLKDTNVKNGNVLGRLKGLKELELDGATIENLETVCSSDSLEIFTGSFAQFNMLKDSFDRKIDFSKIIGEMSEEEREIWYQYVNE
;
A
#
# COMPACT_ATOMS: atom_id res chain seq x y z
N MET A 1 19.37 23.02 -26.57
CA MET A 1 19.18 21.56 -26.77
C MET A 1 17.70 21.24 -27.01
N ASN A 2 16.78 21.66 -26.12
CA ASN A 2 15.35 21.36 -26.26
C ASN A 2 14.68 21.91 -27.55
N LYS A 3 14.99 23.17 -27.94
CA LYS A 3 14.44 23.79 -29.17
C LYS A 3 14.82 23.06 -30.47
N THR A 4 15.94 22.35 -30.51
CA THR A 4 16.36 21.59 -31.70
C THR A 4 15.60 20.27 -31.78
N ILE A 5 15.50 19.56 -30.66
CA ILE A 5 14.77 18.28 -30.57
C ILE A 5 13.28 18.49 -30.91
N LEU A 6 12.64 19.52 -30.35
CA LEU A 6 11.23 19.84 -30.64
C LEU A 6 10.99 20.13 -32.13
N LYS A 7 11.87 20.89 -32.77
CA LYS A 7 11.75 21.18 -34.21
C LYS A 7 11.91 19.93 -35.07
N GLU A 8 12.85 19.05 -34.74
CA GLU A 8 12.99 17.76 -35.44
C GLU A 8 11.77 16.88 -35.22
N LEU A 9 11.25 16.83 -33.99
CA LEU A 9 10.04 16.10 -33.65
C LEU A 9 8.81 16.61 -34.42
N GLU A 10 8.62 17.93 -34.50
CA GLU A 10 7.56 18.52 -35.31
C GLU A 10 7.67 18.16 -36.80
N VAL A 11 8.89 18.10 -37.34
CA VAL A 11 9.11 17.72 -38.75
C VAL A 11 8.72 16.27 -38.97
N GLU A 12 9.13 15.36 -38.09
CA GLU A 12 8.76 13.95 -38.19
C GLU A 12 7.26 13.73 -38.02
N LEU A 13 6.63 14.38 -37.03
CA LEU A 13 5.19 14.25 -36.78
C LEU A 13 4.34 14.73 -37.97
N LYS A 14 4.78 15.77 -38.70
CA LYS A 14 4.09 16.26 -39.91
C LYS A 14 4.07 15.25 -41.05
N ASN A 15 4.94 14.25 -41.05
CA ASN A 15 4.91 13.15 -42.02
C ASN A 15 3.74 12.18 -41.78
N HIS A 16 3.16 12.20 -40.57
CA HIS A 16 2.17 11.23 -40.12
C HIS A 16 0.82 11.86 -39.75
N PHE A 17 0.82 13.09 -39.21
CA PHE A 17 -0.35 13.76 -38.66
C PHE A 17 -0.53 15.16 -39.24
N LYS A 18 -1.79 15.64 -39.30
CA LYS A 18 -2.07 17.06 -39.54
C LYS A 18 -1.52 17.90 -38.37
N PRO A 19 -1.10 19.16 -38.59
CA PRO A 19 -0.67 20.03 -37.50
C PRO A 19 -1.71 20.07 -36.36
N PHE A 20 -1.27 19.74 -35.14
CA PHE A 20 -2.15 19.56 -33.99
C PHE A 20 -1.67 20.27 -32.72
N LEU A 21 -0.41 20.74 -32.68
CA LEU A 21 0.13 21.47 -31.53
C LEU A 21 -0.39 22.91 -31.51
N ASN A 22 -0.74 23.41 -30.32
CA ASN A 22 -1.26 24.75 -30.12
C ASN A 22 -0.18 25.83 -30.28
N ALA A 23 -0.60 27.08 -30.36
CA ALA A 23 0.32 28.21 -30.30
C ALA A 23 1.12 28.24 -28.98
N PRO A 24 2.30 28.89 -28.95
CA PRO A 24 3.07 29.09 -27.72
C PRO A 24 2.25 29.72 -26.59
N ALA A 25 2.52 29.31 -25.35
CA ALA A 25 2.05 30.04 -24.17
C ALA A 25 2.83 31.36 -24.01
N THR A 26 2.18 32.34 -23.41
CA THR A 26 2.79 33.58 -22.92
C THR A 26 3.53 33.35 -21.60
N ILE A 27 4.44 34.27 -21.27
CA ILE A 27 5.15 34.24 -19.98
C ILE A 27 4.17 34.46 -18.83
N GLU A 28 3.14 35.26 -19.06
CA GLU A 28 2.09 35.58 -18.10
C GLU A 28 1.21 34.37 -17.78
N GLU A 29 0.83 33.58 -18.78
CA GLU A 29 0.09 32.31 -18.58
C GLU A 29 0.90 31.31 -17.76
N ILE A 30 2.19 31.14 -18.07
CA ILE A 30 3.07 30.25 -17.30
C ILE A 30 3.18 30.73 -15.85
N LYS A 31 3.44 32.03 -15.62
CA LYS A 31 3.54 32.60 -14.28
C LYS A 31 2.26 32.47 -13.47
N TYR A 32 1.11 32.60 -14.13
CA TYR A 32 -0.18 32.40 -13.49
C TYR A 32 -0.31 30.97 -12.97
N VAL A 33 -0.05 29.96 -13.80
CA VAL A 33 -0.11 28.55 -13.38
C VAL A 33 0.93 28.24 -12.29
N GLU A 34 2.17 28.72 -12.42
CA GLU A 34 3.20 28.58 -11.38
C GLU A 34 2.76 29.15 -10.04
N SER A 35 2.10 30.31 -10.06
CA SER A 35 1.57 30.97 -8.86
C SER A 35 0.43 30.18 -8.23
N GLU A 36 -0.53 29.71 -9.03
CA GLU A 36 -1.67 28.91 -8.54
C GLU A 36 -1.21 27.59 -7.92
N MET A 37 -0.20 26.94 -8.51
CA MET A 37 0.35 25.69 -8.01
C MET A 37 1.32 25.87 -6.84
N GLY A 38 1.84 27.09 -6.63
CA GLY A 38 2.95 27.34 -5.71
C GLY A 38 4.24 26.64 -6.12
N ILE A 39 4.46 26.45 -7.42
CA ILE A 39 5.57 25.68 -8.01
C ILE A 39 6.28 26.50 -9.07
N SER A 40 7.62 26.55 -8.99
CA SER A 40 8.44 27.05 -10.10
C SER A 40 8.68 25.92 -11.11
N PHE A 41 8.26 26.10 -12.36
CA PHE A 41 8.48 25.12 -13.42
C PHE A 41 9.98 25.01 -13.73
N PRO A 42 10.51 23.80 -13.97
CA PRO A 42 11.87 23.64 -14.50
C PRO A 42 12.02 24.32 -15.86
N ASP A 43 13.22 24.79 -16.19
CA ASP A 43 13.48 25.52 -17.44
C ASP A 43 13.07 24.74 -18.69
N GLU A 44 13.27 23.42 -18.70
CA GLU A 44 12.87 22.58 -19.83
C GLU A 44 11.36 22.48 -20.01
N LEU A 45 10.60 22.47 -18.92
CA LEU A 45 9.14 22.49 -18.96
C LEU A 45 8.63 23.86 -19.43
N ARG A 46 9.18 24.96 -18.91
CA ARG A 46 8.86 26.32 -19.41
C ARG A 46 9.14 26.44 -20.90
N MET A 47 10.28 25.93 -21.37
CA MET A 47 10.64 25.95 -22.79
C MET A 47 9.66 25.15 -23.66
N LEU A 48 9.14 24.03 -23.16
CA LEU A 48 8.13 23.24 -23.86
C LEU A 48 6.85 24.07 -24.07
N TYR A 49 6.32 24.70 -23.02
CA TYR A 49 5.12 25.54 -23.10
C TYR A 49 5.32 26.85 -23.87
N LEU A 50 6.50 27.48 -23.78
CA LEU A 50 6.88 28.63 -24.62
C LEU A 50 7.07 28.26 -26.10
N THR A 51 7.01 26.97 -26.45
CA THR A 51 7.02 26.51 -27.84
C THR A 51 5.62 26.10 -28.27
N HIS A 52 4.90 25.33 -27.45
CA HIS A 52 3.52 24.90 -27.71
C HIS A 52 2.73 24.79 -26.39
N ASN A 53 1.56 25.43 -26.32
CA ASN A 53 0.66 25.32 -25.16
C ASN A 53 -0.27 24.11 -25.26
N GLY A 54 0.30 22.91 -25.22
CA GLY A 54 -0.45 21.67 -25.42
C GLY A 54 -0.79 21.38 -26.88
N GLU A 55 -1.76 20.49 -27.08
CA GLU A 55 -2.35 20.16 -28.37
C GLU A 55 -3.85 20.47 -28.46
N VAL A 56 -4.40 20.43 -29.67
CA VAL A 56 -5.84 20.52 -29.88
C VAL A 56 -6.53 19.29 -29.31
N LYS A 57 -7.78 19.42 -28.83
CA LYS A 57 -8.54 18.33 -28.20
C LYS A 57 -8.72 17.07 -29.06
N SER A 58 -8.72 17.22 -30.39
CA SER A 58 -8.79 16.10 -31.34
C SER A 58 -7.40 15.71 -31.87
N GLY A 59 -6.36 16.01 -31.10
CA GLY A 59 -4.97 15.68 -31.42
C GLY A 59 -4.73 14.18 -31.36
N PRO A 60 -3.64 13.70 -31.99
CA PRO A 60 -3.27 12.30 -31.97
C PRO A 60 -2.58 11.86 -30.67
N GLY A 61 -2.38 12.77 -29.71
CA GLY A 61 -1.62 12.52 -28.49
C GLY A 61 -0.11 12.55 -28.70
N LEU A 62 0.56 13.66 -28.40
CA LEU A 62 2.02 13.80 -28.53
C LEU A 62 2.81 12.68 -27.83
N PHE A 63 2.31 12.15 -26.71
CA PHE A 63 3.01 11.17 -25.90
C PHE A 63 2.47 9.77 -26.16
N PHE A 64 2.69 9.27 -27.39
CA PHE A 64 2.26 7.94 -27.83
C PHE A 64 0.75 7.71 -27.63
N GLY A 65 -0.07 8.64 -28.12
CA GLY A 65 -1.52 8.57 -28.01
C GLY A 65 -2.09 9.32 -26.80
N LEU A 66 -1.25 9.66 -25.82
CA LEU A 66 -1.64 10.51 -24.71
C LEU A 66 -1.51 12.00 -25.05
N PRO A 67 -2.51 12.84 -24.75
CA PRO A 67 -2.54 14.26 -25.09
C PRO A 67 -1.44 15.06 -24.40
N PHE A 68 -0.85 16.02 -25.11
CA PHE A 68 -0.07 17.08 -24.47
C PHE A 68 -0.99 18.16 -23.91
N LEU A 69 -1.15 18.21 -22.58
CA LEU A 69 -2.09 19.11 -21.93
C LEU A 69 -1.66 20.57 -22.09
N SER A 70 -2.62 21.44 -22.39
CA SER A 70 -2.46 22.89 -22.27
C SER A 70 -2.31 23.32 -20.81
N LEU A 71 -1.78 24.51 -20.56
CA LEU A 71 -1.58 25.03 -19.20
C LEU A 71 -2.87 25.10 -18.36
N ASP A 72 -4.02 25.37 -18.99
CA ASP A 72 -5.32 25.34 -18.30
C ASP A 72 -5.67 23.91 -17.88
N GLU A 73 -5.48 22.93 -18.77
CA GLU A 73 -5.73 21.51 -18.48
C GLU A 73 -4.75 20.95 -17.45
N VAL A 74 -3.48 21.37 -17.47
CA VAL A 74 -2.47 21.04 -16.44
C VAL A 74 -2.96 21.51 -15.07
N LEU A 75 -3.46 22.74 -14.98
CA LEU A 75 -3.91 23.31 -13.72
C LEU A 75 -5.17 22.61 -13.19
N ASP A 76 -6.10 22.27 -14.07
CA ASP A 76 -7.31 21.53 -13.71
C ASP A 76 -6.99 20.11 -13.23
N GLU A 77 -6.16 19.37 -13.97
CA GLU A 77 -5.70 18.04 -13.57
C GLU A 77 -4.93 18.11 -12.24
N TRP A 78 -4.03 19.07 -12.08
CA TRP A 78 -3.28 19.27 -10.84
C TRP A 78 -4.21 19.53 -9.63
N ARG A 79 -5.26 20.33 -9.79
CA ARG A 79 -6.25 20.59 -8.72
C ARG A 79 -6.98 19.34 -8.27
N ILE A 80 -7.23 18.38 -9.17
CA ILE A 80 -7.82 17.08 -8.83
C ILE A 80 -6.87 16.31 -7.91
N TRP A 81 -5.61 16.14 -8.34
CA TRP A 81 -4.61 15.40 -7.57
C TRP A 81 -4.18 16.09 -6.28
N LYS A 82 -4.23 17.42 -6.23
CA LYS A 82 -3.94 18.17 -5.02
C LYS A 82 -4.97 17.90 -3.93
N LYS A 83 -6.26 17.81 -4.28
CA LYS A 83 -7.32 17.39 -3.36
C LYS A 83 -7.13 15.97 -2.84
N VAL A 84 -6.64 15.07 -3.69
CA VAL A 84 -6.31 13.68 -3.31
C VAL A 84 -5.16 13.66 -2.29
N GLU A 85 -4.10 14.45 -2.49
CA GLU A 85 -3.00 14.56 -1.52
C GLU A 85 -3.45 15.15 -0.18
N ASP A 86 -4.34 16.16 -0.21
CA ASP A 86 -4.82 16.86 0.99
C ASP A 86 -5.92 16.09 1.75
N GLY A 87 -6.39 14.97 1.20
CA GLY A 87 -7.41 14.10 1.80
C GLY A 87 -6.90 13.23 2.95
N GLU A 88 -7.76 12.33 3.44
CA GLU A 88 -7.34 11.39 4.49
C GLU A 88 -6.23 10.44 4.00
N PRO A 89 -5.24 10.10 4.84
CA PRO A 89 -4.21 9.14 4.50
C PRO A 89 -4.83 7.78 4.19
N PHE A 90 -4.85 7.39 2.91
CA PHE A 90 -5.21 6.04 2.51
C PHE A 90 -3.95 5.18 2.41
N ASP A 91 -4.02 3.95 2.94
CA ASP A 91 -2.93 2.97 2.83
C ASP A 91 -2.82 2.47 1.39
N PHE A 92 -2.02 3.16 0.58
CA PHE A 92 -1.74 2.80 -0.81
C PHE A 92 -0.27 2.43 -0.94
N ASP A 93 0.03 1.27 -1.51
CA ASP A 93 1.42 0.95 -1.80
C ASP A 93 1.86 1.66 -3.09
N ALA A 94 2.75 2.64 -2.97
CA ALA A 94 3.42 3.29 -4.08
C ALA A 94 4.89 2.90 -4.13
N TYR A 95 5.44 2.76 -5.33
CA TYR A 95 6.72 2.11 -5.55
C TYR A 95 7.58 2.84 -6.56
N SER A 96 8.77 3.28 -6.19
CA SER A 96 9.67 3.99 -7.11
C SER A 96 10.59 3.02 -7.86
N ILE A 97 10.71 3.23 -9.17
CA ILE A 97 11.67 2.58 -10.07
C ILE A 97 12.42 3.65 -10.88
N PRO A 98 13.74 3.79 -10.71
CA PRO A 98 14.58 3.09 -9.74
C PRO A 98 14.28 3.48 -8.28
N LYS A 99 14.62 2.60 -7.33
CA LYS A 99 14.35 2.84 -5.90
C LYS A 99 14.94 4.17 -5.40
N ASN A 100 14.13 4.91 -4.64
CA ASN A 100 14.43 6.22 -4.05
C ASN A 100 14.64 7.35 -5.08
N TYR A 101 14.14 7.23 -6.32
CA TYR A 101 14.15 8.34 -7.27
C TYR A 101 12.87 9.18 -7.18
N ILE A 102 11.74 8.54 -6.90
CA ILE A 102 10.42 9.15 -6.78
C ILE A 102 9.94 8.89 -5.36
N LYS A 103 9.29 9.88 -4.74
CA LYS A 103 8.69 9.67 -3.42
C LYS A 103 7.55 8.66 -3.55
N GLU A 104 7.60 7.61 -2.76
CA GLU A 104 6.60 6.53 -2.71
C GLU A 104 5.32 7.02 -2.02
N LYS A 105 4.56 7.86 -2.73
CA LYS A 105 3.26 8.43 -2.33
C LYS A 105 2.20 8.10 -3.37
N TYR A 106 0.93 8.03 -2.98
CA TYR A 106 -0.17 7.92 -3.95
C TYR A 106 -0.23 9.14 -4.88
N ALA A 107 -0.32 10.32 -4.27
CA ALA A 107 -0.29 11.62 -4.93
C ALA A 107 0.80 12.52 -4.31
N ASN A 108 1.31 13.46 -5.08
CA ASN A 108 2.20 14.52 -4.61
C ASN A 108 1.86 15.79 -5.39
N GLY A 109 1.48 16.85 -4.68
CA GLY A 109 1.15 18.14 -5.30
C GLY A 109 2.32 18.79 -6.04
N LYS A 110 3.53 18.22 -6.00
CA LYS A 110 4.70 18.65 -6.77
C LYS A 110 5.00 17.78 -7.99
N TRP A 111 4.04 16.95 -8.41
CA TRP A 111 4.06 16.29 -9.72
C TRP A 111 3.17 17.10 -10.68
N ILE A 112 3.79 17.68 -11.70
CA ILE A 112 3.11 18.56 -12.66
C ILE A 112 2.58 17.69 -13.82
N PRO A 113 1.28 17.41 -13.92
CA PRO A 113 0.74 16.56 -14.98
C PRO A 113 0.89 17.26 -16.32
N ILE A 114 1.52 16.62 -17.30
CA ILE A 114 1.68 17.13 -18.67
C ILE A 114 0.87 16.32 -19.69
N SER A 115 0.32 15.19 -19.26
CA SER A 115 -0.46 14.25 -20.06
C SER A 115 -1.30 13.34 -19.17
N ASN A 116 -2.45 12.88 -19.66
CA ASN A 116 -3.33 11.94 -18.95
C ASN A 116 -3.98 10.94 -19.93
N ASP A 117 -4.52 9.83 -19.42
CA ASP A 117 -5.25 8.82 -20.21
C ASP A 117 -6.78 8.96 -20.11
N ALA A 118 -7.27 10.02 -19.45
CA ALA A 118 -8.66 10.22 -19.03
C ALA A 118 -9.26 9.13 -18.11
N GLY A 119 -8.49 8.10 -17.75
CA GLY A 119 -8.80 7.06 -16.76
C GLY A 119 -8.21 7.34 -15.38
N GLY A 120 -7.48 8.45 -15.22
CA GLY A 120 -6.84 8.85 -13.97
C GLY A 120 -5.36 8.50 -13.90
N ASN A 121 -4.71 8.13 -15.01
CA ASN A 121 -3.27 7.92 -15.07
C ASN A 121 -2.60 9.01 -15.91
N ASN A 122 -1.40 9.39 -15.49
CA ASN A 122 -0.76 10.63 -15.89
C ASN A 122 0.73 10.45 -16.16
N ILE A 123 1.26 11.29 -17.06
CA ILE A 123 2.68 11.59 -17.16
C ILE A 123 2.91 12.95 -16.48
N ALA A 124 3.90 13.04 -15.60
CA ALA A 124 4.24 14.27 -14.90
C ALA A 124 5.72 14.64 -14.95
N ILE A 125 5.98 15.93 -14.72
CA ILE A 125 7.29 16.44 -14.32
C ILE A 125 7.37 16.47 -12.80
N ASP A 126 8.32 15.73 -12.24
CA ASP A 126 8.54 15.64 -10.80
C ASP A 126 9.51 16.73 -10.34
N VAL A 127 9.01 17.68 -9.54
CA VAL A 127 9.83 18.73 -8.90
C VAL A 127 10.06 18.50 -7.41
N ASP A 128 9.71 17.31 -6.91
CA ASP A 128 9.93 16.85 -5.54
C ASP A 128 10.42 15.40 -5.49
N PRO A 129 11.54 15.09 -6.18
CA PRO A 129 12.07 13.74 -6.24
C PRO A 129 12.49 13.24 -4.85
N ASP A 130 12.65 11.92 -4.73
CA ASP A 130 13.27 11.32 -3.55
C ASP A 130 14.81 11.41 -3.66
N LYS A 131 15.53 10.92 -2.64
CA LYS A 131 16.96 11.14 -2.38
C LYS A 131 17.91 10.94 -3.58
N LYS A 132 17.56 10.09 -4.55
CA LYS A 132 18.39 9.81 -5.73
C LYS A 132 17.84 10.40 -7.04
N GLY A 133 16.61 10.92 -7.03
CA GLY A 133 15.98 11.48 -8.22
C GLY A 133 16.46 12.89 -8.56
N LYS A 134 15.99 13.41 -9.69
CA LYS A 134 16.36 14.73 -10.17
C LYS A 134 15.12 15.60 -10.36
N ILE A 135 15.21 16.87 -9.94
CA ILE A 135 14.15 17.85 -10.19
C ILE A 135 14.01 18.00 -11.70
N GLY A 136 12.78 17.87 -12.20
CA GLY A 136 12.47 17.90 -13.63
C GLY A 136 12.51 16.54 -14.32
N GLN A 137 12.68 15.44 -13.58
CA GLN A 137 12.53 14.09 -14.13
C GLN A 137 11.07 13.84 -14.56
N VAL A 138 10.89 13.05 -15.61
CA VAL A 138 9.59 12.66 -16.14
C VAL A 138 9.18 11.34 -15.52
N ILE A 139 7.96 11.26 -14.99
CA ILE A 139 7.43 10.09 -14.27
C ILE A 139 6.01 9.76 -14.72
N ASN A 140 5.53 8.55 -14.42
CA ASN A 140 4.10 8.25 -14.36
C ASN A 140 3.58 8.36 -12.92
N PHE A 141 2.30 8.71 -12.79
CA PHE A 141 1.53 8.62 -11.55
C PHE A 141 0.04 8.58 -11.87
N GLY A 142 -0.82 8.19 -10.93
CA GLY A 142 -2.23 8.01 -11.25
C GLY A 142 -2.93 7.00 -10.36
N GLN A 143 -4.20 6.78 -10.69
CA GLN A 143 -5.11 5.90 -9.97
C GLN A 143 -4.59 4.46 -9.93
N ASP A 144 -4.10 3.98 -11.07
CA ASP A 144 -3.62 2.60 -11.26
C ASP A 144 -2.08 2.52 -11.29
N GLU A 145 -1.39 3.65 -11.11
CA GLU A 145 0.07 3.75 -11.16
C GLU A 145 0.72 3.55 -9.79
N GLU A 146 0.55 2.34 -9.23
CA GLU A 146 1.26 1.92 -8.02
C GLU A 146 2.78 1.98 -8.22
N VAL A 147 3.25 1.54 -9.39
CA VAL A 147 4.65 1.58 -9.76
C VAL A 147 4.95 2.86 -10.53
N LYS A 148 5.75 3.72 -9.92
CA LYS A 148 6.20 4.98 -10.48
C LYS A 148 7.58 4.76 -11.10
N TYR A 149 7.63 4.83 -12.41
CA TYR A 149 8.82 4.79 -13.24
C TYR A 149 9.35 6.20 -13.45
N VAL A 150 10.67 6.35 -13.34
CA VAL A 150 11.34 7.49 -13.96
C VAL A 150 11.46 7.19 -15.45
N ILE A 151 10.58 7.80 -16.24
CA ILE A 151 10.52 7.67 -17.70
C ILE A 151 11.76 8.33 -18.32
N ALA A 152 12.12 9.53 -17.85
CA ALA A 152 13.28 10.28 -18.33
C ALA A 152 13.89 11.15 -17.24
N ASN A 153 15.21 11.40 -17.28
CA ASN A 153 15.87 12.26 -16.29
C ASN A 153 15.54 13.75 -16.49
N ARG A 154 15.12 14.11 -17.70
CA ARG A 154 14.78 15.45 -18.16
C ARG A 154 13.69 15.37 -19.22
N THR A 155 12.92 16.45 -19.37
CA THR A 155 11.91 16.58 -20.42
C THR A 155 12.52 16.40 -21.83
N SER A 156 13.71 16.95 -22.07
CA SER A 156 14.41 16.81 -23.35
C SER A 156 14.82 15.36 -23.66
N ASP A 157 15.17 14.56 -22.65
CA ASP A 157 15.49 13.14 -22.84
C ASP A 157 14.22 12.35 -23.23
N PHE A 158 13.06 12.72 -22.68
CA PHE A 158 11.78 12.10 -23.06
C PHE A 158 11.38 12.47 -24.49
N LEU A 159 11.50 13.73 -24.89
CA LEU A 159 11.21 14.16 -26.26
C LEU A 159 12.18 13.53 -27.27
N LEU A 160 13.45 13.35 -26.89
CA LEU A 160 14.43 12.64 -27.72
C LEU A 160 14.07 11.17 -27.87
N PHE A 161 13.60 10.51 -26.81
CA PHE A 161 13.10 9.14 -26.87
C PHE A 161 11.96 9.01 -27.89
N ILE A 162 10.95 9.89 -27.82
CA ILE A 162 9.82 9.94 -28.76
C ILE A 162 10.30 10.15 -30.21
N LEU A 163 11.20 11.10 -30.42
CA LEU A 163 11.80 11.37 -31.73
C LEU A 163 12.53 10.14 -32.28
N GLN A 164 13.28 9.44 -31.43
CA GLN A 164 14.03 8.25 -31.83
C GLN A 164 13.07 7.09 -32.17
N THR A 165 12.00 6.91 -31.40
CA THR A 165 10.95 5.93 -31.71
C THR A 165 10.32 6.16 -33.09
N LEU A 166 10.06 7.43 -33.45
CA LEU A 166 9.56 7.78 -34.79
C LEU A 166 10.58 7.46 -35.89
N LYS A 167 11.85 7.86 -35.70
CA LYS A 167 12.94 7.61 -36.66
C LYS A 167 13.19 6.11 -36.88
N ASP A 168 13.09 5.32 -35.82
CA ASP A 168 13.27 3.86 -35.86
C ASP A 168 12.02 3.11 -36.30
N LYS A 169 10.89 3.81 -36.52
CA LYS A 169 9.59 3.26 -36.90
C LYS A 169 9.06 2.21 -35.91
N ASN A 170 9.39 2.38 -34.63
CA ASN A 170 8.94 1.49 -33.55
C ASN A 170 7.61 1.98 -32.94
N PHE A 171 6.60 2.16 -33.77
CA PHE A 171 5.28 2.64 -33.37
C PHE A 171 4.18 2.09 -34.29
N THR A 172 2.94 2.13 -33.83
CA THR A 172 1.74 1.82 -34.62
C THR A 172 0.85 3.06 -34.70
N ILE A 173 0.28 3.32 -35.89
CA ILE A 173 -0.77 4.34 -36.07
C ILE A 173 -2.12 3.64 -36.15
N HIS A 174 -3.06 4.12 -35.34
CA HIS A 174 -4.42 3.64 -35.25
C HIS A 174 -5.37 4.63 -35.93
N ARG A 175 -6.36 4.10 -36.64
CA ARG A 175 -7.37 4.89 -37.33
C ARG A 175 -8.74 4.41 -36.94
N GLU A 176 -9.48 5.29 -36.26
CA GLU A 176 -10.90 5.12 -35.98
C GLU A 176 -11.72 6.05 -36.89
N GLU A 177 -13.06 5.95 -36.85
CA GLU A 177 -13.96 6.62 -37.80
C GLU A 177 -13.70 8.13 -37.89
N ASP A 178 -13.43 8.79 -36.74
CA ASP A 178 -13.29 10.25 -36.66
C ASP A 178 -11.94 10.75 -36.10
N TYR A 179 -11.03 9.85 -35.68
CA TYR A 179 -9.75 10.25 -35.10
C TYR A 179 -8.59 9.30 -35.42
N LEU A 180 -7.37 9.85 -35.36
CA LEU A 180 -6.11 9.13 -35.58
C LEU A 180 -5.27 9.28 -34.32
N TYR A 181 -4.72 8.19 -33.81
CA TYR A 181 -3.78 8.20 -32.69
C TYR A 181 -2.63 7.21 -32.96
N TRP A 182 -1.68 7.13 -32.04
CA TRP A 182 -0.53 6.24 -32.19
C TRP A 182 -0.10 5.67 -30.85
N SER A 183 0.66 4.57 -30.89
CA SER A 183 1.14 3.87 -29.70
C SER A 183 2.62 3.52 -29.84
N TYR A 184 3.30 3.36 -28.71
CA TYR A 184 4.66 2.84 -28.67
C TYR A 184 4.68 1.36 -29.10
N GLY A 185 5.67 0.99 -29.93
CA GLY A 185 5.87 -0.38 -30.39
C GLY A 185 5.03 -0.74 -31.62
N THR A 186 5.36 -1.88 -32.24
CA THR A 186 4.70 -2.39 -33.45
C THR A 186 3.56 -3.40 -33.16
N ASN A 187 3.18 -3.57 -31.89
CA ASN A 187 2.11 -4.47 -31.48
C ASN A 187 0.85 -3.65 -31.21
N ASP A 188 -0.23 -3.96 -31.91
CA ASP A 188 -1.38 -3.07 -32.11
C ASP A 188 -2.23 -2.71 -30.86
N ASN A 189 -1.86 -3.10 -29.63
CA ASN A 189 -2.77 -3.01 -28.49
C ASN A 189 -2.12 -2.61 -27.14
N ILE A 190 -1.05 -1.81 -27.14
CA ILE A 190 -0.38 -1.42 -25.88
C ILE A 190 -0.48 0.09 -25.65
N HIS A 191 -1.19 0.47 -24.59
CA HIS A 191 -1.21 1.84 -24.08
C HIS A 191 0.17 2.23 -23.52
N PHE A 192 0.63 3.47 -23.68
CA PHE A 192 2.03 3.80 -23.34
C PHE A 192 2.36 3.61 -21.87
N LEU A 193 1.44 3.94 -20.95
CA LEU A 193 1.65 3.70 -19.53
C LEU A 193 1.79 2.21 -19.21
N ASP A 194 1.00 1.35 -19.87
CA ASP A 194 1.14 -0.11 -19.76
C ASP A 194 2.48 -0.60 -20.33
N ALA A 195 2.98 0.07 -21.38
CA ALA A 195 4.26 -0.26 -22.00
C ALA A 195 5.45 0.01 -21.07
N LEU A 196 5.36 0.97 -20.14
CA LEU A 196 6.45 1.33 -19.22
C LEU A 196 7.01 0.12 -18.45
N PHE A 197 6.17 -0.90 -18.22
CA PHE A 197 6.57 -2.14 -17.54
C PHE A 197 7.55 -3.00 -18.34
N ASN A 198 7.53 -2.88 -19.68
CA ASN A 198 8.18 -3.80 -20.60
C ASN A 198 9.30 -3.17 -21.44
N ILE A 199 9.48 -1.85 -21.38
CA ILE A 199 10.41 -1.13 -22.27
C ILE A 199 11.69 -0.69 -21.53
N GLU A 200 12.81 -0.68 -22.25
CA GLU A 200 14.05 -0.08 -21.76
C GLU A 200 13.94 1.44 -21.80
N LEU A 201 13.68 2.05 -20.64
CA LEU A 201 13.56 3.51 -20.51
C LEU A 201 14.95 4.19 -20.42
N PRO A 202 15.11 5.43 -20.93
CA PRO A 202 16.37 6.20 -20.90
C PRO A 202 17.04 6.39 -19.52
N VAL A 203 16.31 6.21 -18.41
CA VAL A 203 16.85 6.32 -17.04
C VAL A 203 17.25 4.97 -16.46
N LEU A 204 16.91 3.86 -17.12
CA LEU A 204 17.13 2.52 -16.62
C LEU A 204 18.56 2.03 -16.87
N HIS A 205 19.49 2.66 -16.17
CA HIS A 205 20.64 1.94 -15.62
C HIS A 205 20.66 2.07 -14.08
N PRO A 206 19.66 1.59 -13.32
CA PRO A 206 20.07 0.87 -12.12
C PRO A 206 20.82 -0.36 -12.65
N ASN A 207 21.81 -0.86 -11.92
CA ASN A 207 22.41 -2.15 -12.23
C ASN A 207 21.32 -3.24 -12.12
N PHE A 208 20.50 -3.39 -13.16
CA PHE A 208 19.82 -4.63 -13.45
C PHE A 208 20.94 -5.57 -13.86
N ILE A 209 21.26 -6.53 -12.99
CA ILE A 209 21.87 -7.74 -13.50
C ILE A 209 20.82 -8.28 -14.46
N PHE A 210 21.05 -8.07 -15.75
CA PHE A 210 20.19 -8.54 -16.83
C PHE A 210 19.73 -9.97 -16.50
N GLN A 211 18.45 -10.10 -16.13
CA GLN A 211 17.72 -11.32 -16.42
C GLN A 211 17.48 -11.22 -17.93
N SER A 212 18.48 -11.61 -18.72
CA SER A 212 18.33 -11.70 -20.17
C SER A 212 17.12 -12.58 -20.49
N GLU A 213 16.52 -12.42 -21.67
CA GLU A 213 15.45 -13.34 -22.12
C GLU A 213 15.85 -14.81 -21.95
N ASN A 214 17.14 -15.12 -22.16
CA ASN A 214 17.70 -16.45 -21.90
C ASN A 214 17.58 -16.87 -20.43
N ASN A 215 17.89 -16.00 -19.46
CA ASN A 215 17.78 -16.31 -18.03
C ASN A 215 16.32 -16.52 -17.59
N VAL A 216 15.38 -15.73 -18.13
CA VAL A 216 13.94 -15.88 -17.82
C VAL A 216 13.41 -17.17 -18.43
N LYS A 217 13.85 -17.48 -19.66
CA LYS A 217 13.46 -18.71 -20.32
C LYS A 217 13.98 -19.95 -19.60
N ASP A 218 15.27 -19.97 -19.27
CA ASP A 218 15.88 -21.08 -18.53
C ASP A 218 15.21 -21.26 -17.16
N TRP A 219 14.87 -20.17 -16.48
CA TRP A 219 14.08 -20.20 -15.24
C TRP A 219 12.71 -20.82 -15.47
N TYR A 220 11.94 -20.35 -16.46
CA TYR A 220 10.60 -20.87 -16.76
C TYR A 220 10.62 -22.35 -17.15
N ASP A 221 11.60 -22.75 -17.96
CA ASP A 221 11.77 -24.13 -18.41
C ASP A 221 12.14 -25.07 -17.25
N SER A 222 12.80 -24.55 -16.21
CA SER A 222 13.13 -25.29 -14.98
C SER A 222 11.94 -25.50 -14.02
N LEU A 223 10.82 -24.78 -14.22
CA LEU A 223 9.66 -24.87 -13.34
C LEU A 223 8.96 -26.21 -13.49
N ASN A 224 8.48 -26.75 -12.35
CA ASN A 224 7.54 -27.87 -12.36
C ASN A 224 6.15 -27.41 -12.83
N GLU A 225 5.27 -28.38 -13.10
CA GLU A 225 3.91 -28.11 -13.61
C GLU A 225 3.09 -27.21 -12.68
N LYS A 226 3.26 -27.33 -11.36
CA LYS A 226 2.57 -26.47 -10.39
C LYS A 226 2.99 -25.01 -10.55
N TRP A 227 4.29 -24.75 -10.65
CA TRP A 227 4.81 -23.40 -10.87
C TRP A 227 4.49 -22.87 -12.27
N LYS A 228 4.47 -23.71 -13.31
CA LYS A 228 4.01 -23.29 -14.64
C LYS A 228 2.54 -22.88 -14.63
N ASN A 229 1.68 -23.58 -13.89
CA ASN A 229 0.28 -23.18 -13.73
C ASN A 229 0.13 -21.84 -13.00
N ILE A 230 0.99 -21.56 -12.01
CA ILE A 230 1.01 -20.28 -11.27
C ILE A 230 1.50 -19.13 -12.17
N VAL A 231 2.61 -19.34 -12.87
CA VAL A 231 3.25 -18.30 -13.71
C VAL A 231 2.43 -18.05 -14.99
N GLY A 232 1.76 -19.07 -15.51
CA GLY A 232 1.06 -19.03 -16.78
C GLY A 232 2.00 -19.31 -17.94
N SER A 233 1.72 -18.72 -19.11
CA SER A 233 2.51 -18.99 -20.31
C SER A 233 3.93 -18.43 -20.24
N HIS A 234 4.79 -18.88 -21.16
CA HIS A 234 6.17 -18.40 -21.26
C HIS A 234 6.25 -16.88 -21.44
N GLU A 235 5.33 -16.30 -22.20
CA GLU A 235 5.26 -14.85 -22.43
C GLU A 235 4.95 -14.07 -21.15
N ARG A 236 4.30 -14.71 -20.17
CA ARG A 236 4.00 -14.11 -18.85
C ARG A 236 5.15 -14.24 -17.85
N ALA A 237 6.13 -15.09 -18.10
CA ALA A 237 7.27 -15.32 -17.19
C ALA A 237 8.00 -14.02 -16.82
N SER A 238 8.31 -13.19 -17.81
CA SER A 238 8.97 -11.89 -17.62
C SER A 238 8.13 -10.91 -16.81
N LYS A 239 6.80 -10.99 -16.92
CA LYS A 239 5.90 -10.16 -16.11
C LYS A 239 5.86 -10.66 -14.66
N PHE A 240 5.69 -11.97 -14.48
CA PHE A 240 5.59 -12.61 -13.16
C PHE A 240 6.76 -12.27 -12.24
N ILE A 241 8.00 -12.39 -12.73
CA ILE A 241 9.22 -12.13 -11.92
C ILE A 241 9.38 -10.66 -11.52
N ARG A 242 8.63 -9.75 -12.14
CA ARG A 242 8.66 -8.30 -11.88
C ARG A 242 7.48 -7.82 -11.04
N GLU A 243 6.53 -8.71 -10.74
CA GLU A 243 5.35 -8.40 -9.93
C GLU A 243 5.77 -7.82 -8.57
N LYS A 244 5.03 -6.81 -8.11
CA LYS A 244 5.29 -6.19 -6.79
C LYS A 244 4.53 -6.90 -5.69
N ARG A 245 3.42 -7.54 -6.05
CA ARG A 245 2.60 -8.29 -5.12
C ARG A 245 2.34 -9.67 -5.69
N LEU A 246 2.69 -10.68 -4.92
CA LEU A 246 2.41 -12.07 -5.26
C LEU A 246 1.47 -12.65 -4.21
N TYR A 247 0.28 -13.03 -4.66
CA TYR A 247 -0.75 -13.70 -3.85
C TYR A 247 -0.75 -15.18 -4.20
N LEU A 248 -0.02 -15.96 -3.41
CA LEU A 248 0.24 -17.39 -3.63
C LEU A 248 -0.34 -18.25 -2.50
N GLY A 249 -1.38 -17.80 -1.83
CA GLY A 249 -2.02 -18.55 -0.75
C GLY A 249 -2.84 -19.75 -1.26
N GLY A 250 -2.86 -20.85 -0.49
CA GLY A 250 -3.70 -22.02 -0.79
C GLY A 250 -3.29 -22.85 -2.01
N ASN A 251 -2.02 -22.78 -2.44
CA ASN A 251 -1.53 -23.47 -3.63
C ASN A 251 -0.81 -24.80 -3.32
N GLU A 252 -0.86 -25.26 -2.06
CA GLU A 252 -0.16 -26.46 -1.58
C GLU A 252 1.34 -26.42 -1.94
N LEU A 253 1.96 -25.23 -1.86
CA LEU A 253 3.37 -25.05 -2.17
C LEU A 253 4.24 -25.68 -1.07
N VAL A 254 5.24 -26.45 -1.47
CA VAL A 254 6.27 -26.99 -0.57
C VAL A 254 7.62 -26.32 -0.86
N ASP A 255 7.96 -26.19 -2.14
CA ASP A 255 9.18 -25.56 -2.63
C ASP A 255 8.87 -24.18 -3.24
N ILE A 256 9.54 -23.16 -2.70
CA ILE A 256 9.43 -21.77 -3.15
C ILE A 256 10.72 -21.23 -3.78
N SER A 257 11.70 -22.08 -4.05
CA SER A 257 12.94 -21.69 -4.72
C SER A 257 12.75 -20.94 -6.05
N PRO A 258 11.67 -21.16 -6.84
CA PRO A 258 11.41 -20.34 -8.03
C PRO A 258 11.24 -18.84 -7.76
N LEU A 259 10.86 -18.44 -6.54
CA LEU A 259 10.71 -17.04 -6.16
C LEU A 259 12.04 -16.28 -6.09
N GLN A 260 13.19 -16.96 -6.14
CA GLN A 260 14.52 -16.31 -6.15
C GLN A 260 14.72 -15.30 -7.29
N MET A 261 13.95 -15.46 -8.38
CA MET A 261 13.97 -14.54 -9.53
C MET A 261 13.08 -13.31 -9.32
N CYS A 262 12.14 -13.38 -8.38
CA CYS A 262 11.12 -12.37 -8.10
C CYS A 262 11.66 -11.27 -7.16
N THR A 263 12.82 -10.70 -7.50
CA THR A 263 13.58 -9.80 -6.61
C THR A 263 12.93 -8.44 -6.34
N GLU A 264 11.91 -8.10 -7.13
CA GLU A 264 11.21 -6.81 -7.06
C GLU A 264 9.93 -6.84 -6.22
N VAL A 265 9.55 -8.02 -5.72
CA VAL A 265 8.36 -8.21 -4.89
C VAL A 265 8.50 -7.43 -3.58
N ARG A 266 7.40 -6.78 -3.20
CA ARG A 266 7.27 -5.92 -2.02
C ARG A 266 6.22 -6.45 -1.06
N ALA A 267 5.21 -7.15 -1.56
CA ALA A 267 4.26 -7.90 -0.75
C ALA A 267 4.16 -9.35 -1.23
N LEU A 268 4.41 -10.31 -0.33
CA LEU A 268 4.35 -11.73 -0.62
C LEU A 268 3.40 -12.43 0.35
N ILE A 269 2.31 -12.98 -0.19
CA ILE A 269 1.31 -13.73 0.57
C ILE A 269 1.42 -15.20 0.20
N LEU A 270 1.91 -16.02 1.15
CA LEU A 270 2.11 -17.47 1.01
C LEU A 270 1.21 -18.26 1.99
N THR A 271 0.10 -17.67 2.42
CA THR A 271 -0.77 -18.22 3.46
C THR A 271 -1.40 -19.56 3.06
N GLY A 272 -1.42 -20.55 3.96
CA GLY A 272 -2.10 -21.83 3.75
C GLY A 272 -1.43 -22.70 2.69
N ASN A 273 -0.11 -22.79 2.73
CA ASN A 273 0.66 -23.74 1.92
C ASN A 273 1.31 -24.80 2.84
N GLU A 274 2.24 -25.58 2.31
CA GLU A 274 2.97 -26.64 3.03
C GLU A 274 4.47 -26.31 3.16
N ILE A 275 4.79 -25.01 3.21
CA ILE A 275 6.16 -24.50 3.18
C ILE A 275 6.84 -24.75 4.53
N LYS A 276 7.95 -25.50 4.52
CA LYS A 276 8.80 -25.70 5.71
C LYS A 276 10.06 -24.83 5.67
N ASP A 277 10.58 -24.66 4.46
CA ASP A 277 11.82 -23.96 4.17
C ASP A 277 11.51 -22.73 3.32
N ILE A 278 12.01 -21.57 3.75
CA ILE A 278 11.82 -20.29 3.05
C ILE A 278 13.07 -19.86 2.25
N ASN A 279 13.98 -20.80 1.98
CA ASN A 279 15.04 -20.65 0.98
C ASN A 279 14.42 -20.28 -0.37
N GLY A 280 14.97 -19.26 -1.03
CA GLY A 280 14.39 -18.59 -2.20
C GLY A 280 13.95 -17.15 -1.93
N LEU A 281 13.76 -16.74 -0.67
CA LEU A 281 13.38 -15.37 -0.30
C LEU A 281 14.58 -14.42 -0.10
N GLU A 282 15.81 -14.92 -0.06
CA GLU A 282 17.02 -14.17 0.37
C GLU A 282 17.31 -12.97 -0.53
N ARG A 283 16.92 -13.06 -1.81
CA ARG A 283 17.16 -12.01 -2.81
C ARG A 283 16.05 -10.97 -2.89
N MET A 284 14.94 -11.14 -2.15
CA MET A 284 13.79 -10.23 -2.15
C MET A 284 14.04 -9.00 -1.29
N THR A 285 15.16 -8.31 -1.52
CA THR A 285 15.62 -7.17 -0.70
C THR A 285 14.68 -5.96 -0.73
N ALA A 286 13.70 -5.94 -1.65
CA ALA A 286 12.64 -4.94 -1.71
C ALA A 286 11.39 -5.29 -0.86
N LEU A 287 11.34 -6.49 -0.27
CA LEU A 287 10.17 -6.99 0.45
C LEU A 287 9.83 -6.13 1.67
N LYS A 288 8.57 -5.70 1.76
CA LYS A 288 7.99 -4.91 2.86
C LYS A 288 6.96 -5.71 3.67
N LYS A 289 6.21 -6.61 3.03
CA LYS A 289 5.12 -7.40 3.64
C LYS A 289 5.33 -8.90 3.35
N LEU A 290 5.38 -9.75 4.37
CA LEU A 290 5.54 -11.21 4.25
C LEU A 290 4.55 -11.99 5.12
N TYR A 291 3.69 -12.79 4.49
CA TYR A 291 2.62 -13.52 5.18
C TYR A 291 2.79 -15.02 4.95
N LEU A 292 3.20 -15.73 5.99
CA LEU A 292 3.48 -17.17 6.00
C LEU A 292 2.42 -17.96 6.80
N VAL A 293 1.26 -17.36 7.06
CA VAL A 293 0.21 -17.92 7.92
C VAL A 293 -0.13 -19.36 7.55
N ASN A 294 -0.25 -20.24 8.55
CA ASN A 294 -0.64 -21.64 8.34
C ASN A 294 0.32 -22.38 7.39
N ASN A 295 1.63 -22.27 7.66
CA ASN A 295 2.68 -23.06 7.03
C ASN A 295 3.59 -23.66 8.11
N PRO A 296 4.13 -24.86 7.93
CA PRO A 296 5.05 -25.50 8.88
C PRO A 296 6.49 -24.91 8.87
N VAL A 297 6.63 -23.59 8.68
CA VAL A 297 7.93 -22.89 8.73
C VAL A 297 8.47 -22.90 10.15
N GLN A 298 9.77 -23.19 10.31
CA GLN A 298 10.46 -23.19 11.59
C GLN A 298 11.64 -22.19 11.62
N ASP A 299 12.44 -22.15 10.55
CA ASP A 299 13.65 -21.34 10.47
C ASP A 299 13.39 -20.03 9.71
N LEU A 300 13.75 -18.90 10.33
CA LEU A 300 13.65 -17.55 9.77
C LEU A 300 15.01 -16.99 9.31
N THR A 301 16.09 -17.75 9.43
CA THR A 301 17.44 -17.33 9.04
C THR A 301 17.53 -16.81 7.59
N PRO A 302 16.85 -17.40 6.58
CA PRO A 302 16.97 -16.92 5.19
C PRO A 302 16.56 -15.45 4.98
N ILE A 303 15.73 -14.88 5.86
CA ILE A 303 15.19 -13.52 5.70
C ILE A 303 15.86 -12.46 6.56
N VAL A 304 16.91 -12.80 7.33
CA VAL A 304 17.60 -11.85 8.24
C VAL A 304 18.15 -10.60 7.52
N HIS A 305 18.40 -10.70 6.21
CA HIS A 305 18.94 -9.63 5.38
C HIS A 305 17.87 -8.67 4.81
N LEU A 306 16.58 -8.93 5.01
CA LEU A 306 15.48 -8.15 4.42
C LEU A 306 15.23 -6.83 5.18
N GLN A 307 16.16 -5.88 5.04
CA GLN A 307 16.21 -4.61 5.80
C GLN A 307 14.96 -3.71 5.69
N HIS A 308 14.12 -3.96 4.68
CA HIS A 308 12.92 -3.18 4.39
C HIS A 308 11.62 -3.87 4.83
N LEU A 309 11.68 -5.04 5.45
CA LEU A 309 10.49 -5.74 5.93
C LEU A 309 9.83 -4.93 7.06
N GLU A 310 8.58 -4.52 6.85
CA GLU A 310 7.79 -3.69 7.77
C GLU A 310 6.69 -4.48 8.47
N GLU A 311 6.14 -5.49 7.79
CA GLU A 311 5.02 -6.29 8.28
C GLU A 311 5.28 -7.77 8.02
N MET A 312 5.17 -8.57 9.07
CA MET A 312 5.36 -10.01 9.00
C MET A 312 4.26 -10.74 9.76
N ASN A 313 3.65 -11.73 9.13
CA ASN A 313 2.69 -12.61 9.76
C ASN A 313 3.15 -14.06 9.68
N ILE A 314 3.49 -14.64 10.85
CA ILE A 314 3.89 -16.04 11.02
C ILE A 314 2.89 -16.83 11.88
N LYS A 315 1.65 -16.36 11.94
CA LYS A 315 0.57 -17.04 12.67
C LYS A 315 0.43 -18.50 12.26
N LYS A 316 0.25 -19.40 13.23
CA LYS A 316 0.12 -20.84 12.96
C LYS A 316 1.29 -21.40 12.16
N THR A 317 2.51 -21.06 12.55
CA THR A 317 3.75 -21.68 12.06
C THR A 317 4.46 -22.41 13.20
N SER A 318 5.51 -23.17 12.90
CA SER A 318 6.33 -23.89 13.88
C SER A 318 7.58 -23.10 14.29
N VAL A 319 7.59 -21.79 14.06
CA VAL A 319 8.67 -20.90 14.51
C VAL A 319 8.71 -20.91 16.03
N ASN A 320 9.91 -21.03 16.60
CA ASN A 320 10.13 -21.01 18.05
C ASN A 320 11.24 -20.04 18.49
N ASP A 321 11.93 -19.39 17.55
CA ASP A 321 12.99 -18.43 17.80
C ASP A 321 12.78 -17.15 16.98
N LEU A 322 12.97 -16.01 17.63
CA LEU A 322 12.84 -14.67 17.05
C LEU A 322 14.17 -13.99 16.77
N SER A 323 15.30 -14.65 17.07
CA SER A 323 16.65 -14.08 16.92
C SER A 323 16.91 -13.45 15.55
N ALA A 324 16.44 -14.08 14.47
CA ALA A 324 16.57 -13.60 13.09
C ALA A 324 15.82 -12.29 12.80
N LEU A 325 14.84 -11.91 13.63
CA LEU A 325 13.97 -10.74 13.40
C LEU A 325 14.38 -9.51 14.22
N VAL A 326 15.10 -9.68 15.34
CA VAL A 326 15.38 -8.62 16.31
C VAL A 326 16.16 -7.44 15.71
N GLU A 327 17.07 -7.70 14.78
CA GLU A 327 17.92 -6.69 14.15
C GLU A 327 17.28 -6.04 12.92
N MET A 328 16.04 -6.42 12.54
CA MET A 328 15.38 -5.84 11.37
C MET A 328 14.95 -4.39 11.65
N PRO A 329 15.57 -3.38 11.00
CA PRO A 329 15.45 -1.98 11.42
C PRO A 329 14.12 -1.33 11.04
N SER A 330 13.27 -2.03 10.29
CA SER A 330 12.03 -1.50 9.70
C SER A 330 10.78 -2.24 10.17
N LEU A 331 10.88 -3.33 10.92
CA LEU A 331 9.73 -4.15 11.31
C LEU A 331 8.84 -3.40 12.31
N LYS A 332 7.59 -3.17 11.93
CA LYS A 332 6.57 -2.41 12.68
C LYS A 332 5.40 -3.27 13.12
N LYS A 333 5.04 -4.29 12.35
CA LYS A 333 3.89 -5.14 12.62
C LYS A 333 4.31 -6.60 12.62
N LEU A 334 3.97 -7.32 13.68
CA LEU A 334 4.33 -8.72 13.83
C LEU A 334 3.16 -9.51 14.42
N ASP A 335 2.78 -10.60 13.75
CA ASP A 335 1.84 -11.59 14.28
C ASP A 335 2.57 -12.91 14.49
N ILE A 336 2.71 -13.29 15.77
CA ILE A 336 3.30 -14.55 16.22
C ILE A 336 2.28 -15.46 16.92
N SER A 337 0.98 -15.21 16.72
CA SER A 337 -0.07 -15.97 17.38
C SER A 337 -0.06 -17.44 16.96
N ASN A 338 -0.26 -18.34 17.92
CA ASN A 338 -0.23 -19.80 17.70
C ASN A 338 1.08 -20.28 17.04
N THR A 339 2.22 -19.81 17.53
CA THR A 339 3.55 -20.32 17.19
C THR A 339 4.13 -21.11 18.37
N ASP A 340 5.30 -21.71 18.19
CA ASP A 340 6.03 -22.43 19.23
C ASP A 340 6.98 -21.52 20.05
N ILE A 341 6.87 -20.19 19.89
CA ILE A 341 7.71 -19.21 20.60
C ILE A 341 7.31 -19.16 22.08
N LYS A 342 8.26 -19.48 22.94
CA LYS A 342 8.07 -19.44 24.41
C LYS A 342 8.76 -18.24 25.07
N ASP A 343 9.92 -17.85 24.57
CA ASP A 343 10.70 -16.73 25.12
C ASP A 343 10.33 -15.41 24.45
N PHE A 344 9.66 -14.53 25.21
CA PHE A 344 9.26 -13.20 24.75
C PHE A 344 10.29 -12.12 25.11
N SER A 345 11.42 -12.47 25.73
CA SER A 345 12.46 -11.51 26.13
C SER A 345 13.00 -10.71 24.94
N LEU A 346 13.14 -11.37 23.77
CA LEU A 346 13.60 -10.77 22.53
C LEU A 346 12.63 -9.72 21.95
N LEU A 347 11.33 -9.79 22.27
CA LEU A 347 10.35 -8.81 21.80
C LEU A 347 10.66 -7.39 22.28
N THR A 348 11.35 -7.26 23.42
CA THR A 348 11.75 -5.97 23.98
C THR A 348 12.86 -5.26 23.20
N GLN A 349 13.53 -5.97 22.28
CA GLN A 349 14.64 -5.45 21.49
C GLN A 349 14.18 -4.80 20.16
N PHE A 350 12.94 -5.04 19.74
CA PHE A 350 12.38 -4.45 18.51
C PHE A 350 12.14 -2.95 18.71
N ARG A 351 12.91 -2.12 17.99
CA ARG A 351 12.92 -0.65 18.20
C ARG A 351 11.76 0.10 17.56
N LYS A 352 11.05 -0.52 16.61
CA LYS A 352 9.97 0.10 15.83
C LYS A 352 8.66 -0.67 15.85
N LEU A 353 8.52 -1.68 16.72
CA LEU A 353 7.33 -2.51 16.76
C LEU A 353 6.13 -1.72 17.30
N GLU A 354 5.13 -1.47 16.45
CA GLU A 354 3.93 -0.69 16.77
C GLU A 354 2.68 -1.58 16.88
N SER A 355 2.66 -2.74 16.22
CA SER A 355 1.55 -3.69 16.27
C SER A 355 2.04 -5.10 16.57
N LEU A 356 1.42 -5.76 17.54
CA LEU A 356 1.77 -7.11 17.96
C LEU A 356 0.51 -7.96 18.17
N SER A 357 0.48 -9.14 17.55
CA SER A 357 -0.51 -10.20 17.82
C SER A 357 0.20 -11.43 18.40
N VAL A 358 -0.27 -11.90 19.55
CA VAL A 358 0.40 -12.94 20.35
C VAL A 358 -0.60 -13.86 21.04
N HIS A 359 -0.22 -15.11 21.26
CA HIS A 359 -0.90 -15.97 22.22
C HIS A 359 -0.21 -15.87 23.59
N ILE A 360 -0.97 -15.71 24.68
CA ILE A 360 -0.45 -15.58 26.04
C ILE A 360 -0.87 -16.77 26.89
N SER A 361 0.12 -17.51 27.38
CA SER A 361 -0.09 -18.70 28.19
C SER A 361 0.43 -18.56 29.63
N ASN A 362 1.22 -17.52 29.94
CA ASN A 362 1.78 -17.29 31.28
C ASN A 362 2.07 -15.81 31.57
N ARG A 363 2.38 -15.52 32.84
CA ARG A 363 2.71 -14.19 33.35
C ARG A 363 4.00 -13.61 32.78
N GLU A 364 5.03 -14.42 32.58
CA GLU A 364 6.33 -13.95 32.08
C GLU A 364 6.22 -13.33 30.69
N GLN A 365 5.42 -13.93 29.80
CA GLN A 365 5.10 -13.41 28.47
C GLN A 365 4.42 -12.04 28.57
N LEU A 366 3.44 -11.91 29.46
CA LEU A 366 2.72 -10.65 29.67
C LEU A 366 3.65 -9.53 30.19
N ILE A 367 4.53 -9.86 31.15
CA ILE A 367 5.54 -8.93 31.66
C ILE A 367 6.48 -8.49 30.53
N ALA A 368 6.92 -9.41 29.66
CA ALA A 368 7.80 -9.07 28.54
C ALA A 368 7.12 -8.08 27.57
N ILE A 369 5.86 -8.33 27.20
CA ILE A 369 5.11 -7.43 26.30
C ILE A 369 4.88 -6.05 26.93
N SER A 370 4.62 -5.99 28.24
CA SER A 370 4.42 -4.72 28.95
C SER A 370 5.62 -3.75 28.88
N LYS A 371 6.80 -4.24 28.49
CA LYS A 371 8.02 -3.43 28.33
C LYS A 371 8.17 -2.83 26.92
N ILE A 372 7.31 -3.18 25.96
CA ILE A 372 7.38 -2.71 24.57
C ILE A 372 6.62 -1.38 24.45
N ASN A 373 7.28 -0.29 24.83
CA ASN A 373 6.67 1.05 24.90
C ASN A 373 6.37 1.72 23.54
N THR A 374 6.66 1.04 22.43
CA THR A 374 6.37 1.49 21.07
C THR A 374 5.01 1.01 20.57
N LEU A 375 4.37 0.03 21.25
CA LEU A 375 3.10 -0.55 20.84
C LEU A 375 1.97 0.48 20.84
N LYS A 376 1.29 0.55 19.70
CA LYS A 376 0.04 1.26 19.48
C LYS A 376 -1.15 0.29 19.35
N HIS A 377 -0.90 -0.93 18.89
CA HIS A 377 -1.92 -1.96 18.74
C HIS A 377 -1.42 -3.27 19.34
N LEU A 378 -2.25 -3.91 20.15
CA LEU A 378 -1.94 -5.20 20.77
C LEU A 378 -3.15 -6.12 20.69
N ARG A 379 -2.97 -7.30 20.10
CA ARG A 379 -3.95 -8.38 20.11
C ARG A 379 -3.44 -9.55 20.95
N ILE A 380 -4.21 -9.93 21.95
CA ILE A 380 -3.92 -11.04 22.85
C ILE A 380 -4.91 -12.17 22.59
N LEU A 381 -4.39 -13.35 22.24
CA LEU A 381 -5.15 -14.57 22.12
C LEU A 381 -4.91 -15.43 23.37
N GLY A 382 -5.98 -15.79 24.07
CA GLY A 382 -5.90 -16.57 25.30
C GLY A 382 -5.30 -15.80 26.49
N LEU A 383 -5.66 -16.25 27.69
CA LEU A 383 -5.16 -15.79 28.99
C LEU A 383 -5.26 -16.92 30.04
N GLU A 384 -5.08 -18.18 29.61
CA GLU A 384 -5.51 -19.38 30.36
C GLU A 384 -4.88 -19.51 31.77
N ASN A 385 -3.76 -18.83 32.04
CA ASN A 385 -3.09 -18.83 33.35
C ASN A 385 -2.67 -17.43 33.80
N VAL A 386 -3.48 -16.41 33.48
CA VAL A 386 -3.22 -15.02 33.90
C VAL A 386 -4.37 -14.53 34.78
N ASN A 387 -4.05 -14.05 35.98
CA ASN A 387 -5.04 -13.47 36.88
C ASN A 387 -5.15 -11.94 36.75
N GLU A 388 -6.18 -11.33 37.35
CA GLU A 388 -6.41 -9.88 37.31
C GLU A 388 -5.21 -9.03 37.79
N VAL A 389 -4.44 -9.51 38.77
CA VAL A 389 -3.31 -8.77 39.34
C VAL A 389 -2.15 -8.75 38.35
N GLU A 390 -1.97 -9.82 37.60
CA GLU A 390 -0.95 -9.93 36.56
C GLU A 390 -1.29 -9.04 35.37
N LEU A 391 -2.58 -8.91 35.03
CA LEU A 391 -3.03 -8.02 33.95
C LEU A 391 -2.69 -6.54 34.18
N LEU A 392 -2.48 -6.13 35.43
CA LEU A 392 -2.06 -4.77 35.79
C LEU A 392 -0.77 -4.31 35.11
N VAL A 393 0.12 -5.22 34.69
CA VAL A 393 1.35 -4.84 33.98
C VAL A 393 1.07 -4.12 32.66
N LEU A 394 -0.09 -4.34 32.03
CA LEU A 394 -0.47 -3.67 30.79
C LEU A 394 -0.63 -2.15 30.94
N GLN A 395 -0.75 -1.62 32.16
CA GLN A 395 -0.76 -0.17 32.41
C GLN A 395 0.51 0.54 31.92
N ASN A 396 1.61 -0.20 31.72
CA ASN A 396 2.88 0.33 31.24
C ASN A 396 2.86 0.69 29.74
N LEU A 397 1.86 0.20 28.99
CA LEU A 397 1.72 0.44 27.55
C LEU A 397 1.02 1.79 27.28
N ASN A 398 1.69 2.88 27.59
CA ASN A 398 1.13 4.23 27.56
C ASN A 398 0.87 4.82 26.15
N LYS A 399 1.35 4.16 25.08
CA LYS A 399 1.07 4.54 23.68
C LYS A 399 0.00 3.67 23.03
N LEU A 400 -0.57 2.72 23.78
CA LEU A 400 -1.55 1.78 23.24
C LEU A 400 -2.84 2.51 22.89
N ILE A 401 -3.22 2.44 21.61
CA ILE A 401 -4.42 3.03 21.03
C ILE A 401 -5.52 1.98 20.95
N THR A 402 -5.16 0.75 20.54
CA THR A 402 -6.09 -0.37 20.40
C THR A 402 -5.60 -1.58 21.18
N ILE A 403 -6.50 -2.20 21.94
CA ILE A 403 -6.30 -3.55 22.46
C ILE A 403 -7.43 -4.48 22.02
N GLU A 404 -7.05 -5.67 21.56
CA GLU A 404 -7.96 -6.76 21.24
C GLU A 404 -7.69 -7.96 22.16
N PHE A 405 -8.74 -8.50 22.78
CA PHE A 405 -8.70 -9.80 23.44
C PHE A 405 -9.51 -10.79 22.63
N GLU A 406 -8.92 -11.95 22.34
CA GLU A 406 -9.56 -13.03 21.60
C GLU A 406 -9.50 -14.34 22.40
N ASN A 407 -10.58 -15.12 22.40
CA ASN A 407 -10.65 -16.44 23.05
C ASN A 407 -10.15 -16.39 24.50
N SER A 408 -10.60 -15.41 25.27
CA SER A 408 -10.05 -15.08 26.58
C SER A 408 -11.12 -14.95 27.66
N ILE A 409 -10.71 -15.08 28.92
CA ILE A 409 -11.50 -14.66 30.08
C ILE A 409 -10.76 -13.50 30.74
N VAL A 410 -11.44 -12.37 30.89
CA VAL A 410 -10.87 -11.16 31.49
C VAL A 410 -11.69 -10.81 32.72
N ASP A 411 -11.05 -10.76 33.89
CA ASP A 411 -11.75 -10.41 35.12
C ASP A 411 -12.24 -8.95 35.10
N ASN A 412 -11.37 -8.02 34.69
CA ASN A 412 -11.68 -6.60 34.56
C ASN A 412 -10.60 -5.84 33.78
N PHE A 413 -10.87 -4.56 33.49
CA PHE A 413 -9.94 -3.66 32.82
C PHE A 413 -9.24 -2.67 33.76
N ASN A 414 -9.04 -3.00 35.05
CA ASN A 414 -8.42 -2.08 36.02
C ASN A 414 -7.01 -1.63 35.63
N CYS A 415 -6.30 -2.41 34.82
CA CYS A 415 -5.00 -2.05 34.24
C CYS A 415 -5.06 -0.77 33.37
N PHE A 416 -6.24 -0.38 32.89
CA PHE A 416 -6.42 0.80 32.04
C PHE A 416 -7.16 1.95 32.73
N LYS A 417 -7.49 1.85 34.03
CA LYS A 417 -8.34 2.83 34.72
C LYS A 417 -7.89 4.30 34.62
N ASP A 418 -6.57 4.52 34.55
CA ASP A 418 -5.94 5.85 34.47
C ASP A 418 -5.44 6.18 33.05
N ASN A 419 -5.71 5.31 32.07
CA ASN A 419 -5.25 5.47 30.69
C ASN A 419 -6.13 6.48 29.94
N THR A 420 -5.49 7.44 29.26
CA THR A 420 -6.16 8.48 28.47
C THR A 420 -5.87 8.40 26.97
N VAL A 421 -5.09 7.42 26.53
CA VAL A 421 -4.63 7.26 25.14
C VAL A 421 -5.38 6.14 24.42
N LEU A 422 -5.73 5.09 25.17
CA LEU A 422 -6.47 3.92 24.68
C LEU A 422 -7.84 4.36 24.19
N GLN A 423 -8.09 4.10 22.92
CA GLN A 423 -9.30 4.51 22.21
C GLN A 423 -10.18 3.32 21.85
N ASN A 424 -9.60 2.16 21.56
CA ASN A 424 -10.36 1.07 20.97
C ASN A 424 -10.16 -0.21 21.78
N ILE A 425 -11.26 -0.80 22.25
CA ILE A 425 -11.26 -2.12 22.91
C ILE A 425 -12.10 -3.06 22.06
N LYS A 426 -11.47 -4.14 21.59
CA LYS A 426 -12.13 -5.17 20.77
C LYS A 426 -12.11 -6.49 21.53
N LEU A 427 -13.24 -7.14 21.64
CA LEU A 427 -13.40 -8.39 22.36
C LEU A 427 -14.00 -9.40 21.41
N LYS A 428 -13.24 -10.47 21.13
CA LYS A 428 -13.67 -11.57 20.27
C LYS A 428 -13.73 -12.86 21.07
N ASP A 429 -14.86 -13.56 21.05
CA ASP A 429 -15.03 -14.84 21.76
C ASP A 429 -14.50 -14.75 23.21
N THR A 430 -14.75 -13.61 23.87
CA THR A 430 -14.12 -13.24 25.14
C THR A 430 -15.19 -12.95 26.18
N ASN A 431 -15.02 -13.51 27.37
CA ASN A 431 -15.91 -13.25 28.50
C ASN A 431 -15.25 -12.30 29.50
N VAL A 432 -15.91 -11.16 29.76
CA VAL A 432 -15.48 -10.17 30.74
C VAL A 432 -16.40 -10.22 31.97
N LYS A 433 -15.83 -10.46 33.14
CA LYS A 433 -16.61 -10.52 34.39
C LYS A 433 -17.04 -9.14 34.89
N ASN A 434 -16.18 -8.13 34.75
CA ASN A 434 -16.48 -6.78 35.24
C ASN A 434 -15.98 -5.68 34.30
N GLY A 435 -16.91 -5.04 33.61
CA GLY A 435 -16.72 -3.92 32.70
C GLY A 435 -16.79 -2.52 33.33
N ASN A 436 -16.89 -2.37 34.65
CA ASN A 436 -17.12 -1.06 35.31
C ASN A 436 -16.13 0.04 34.89
N VAL A 437 -14.89 -0.34 34.58
CA VAL A 437 -13.85 0.61 34.16
C VAL A 437 -14.15 1.22 32.79
N LEU A 438 -14.79 0.46 31.89
CA LEU A 438 -15.08 0.89 30.51
C LEU A 438 -15.93 2.17 30.48
N GLY A 439 -16.94 2.26 31.35
CA GLY A 439 -17.77 3.46 31.51
C GLY A 439 -17.05 4.68 32.10
N ARG A 440 -15.77 4.57 32.49
CA ARG A 440 -14.97 5.65 33.08
C ARG A 440 -13.69 5.95 32.30
N LEU A 441 -13.40 5.18 31.25
CA LEU A 441 -12.21 5.37 30.42
C LEU A 441 -12.37 6.63 29.57
N LYS A 442 -11.64 7.70 29.92
CA LYS A 442 -11.76 9.01 29.26
C LYS A 442 -11.38 9.03 27.78
N GLY A 443 -10.60 8.05 27.34
CA GLY A 443 -10.11 7.96 25.96
C GLY A 443 -10.90 6.99 25.08
N LEU A 444 -11.78 6.17 25.65
CA LEU A 444 -12.44 5.07 24.94
C LEU A 444 -13.44 5.64 23.92
N LYS A 445 -13.19 5.42 22.63
CA LYS A 445 -14.03 5.81 21.50
C LYS A 445 -14.81 4.65 20.91
N GLU A 446 -14.18 3.48 20.78
CA GLU A 446 -14.78 2.30 20.15
C GLU A 446 -14.75 1.10 21.10
N LEU A 447 -15.91 0.47 21.28
CA LEU A 447 -16.06 -0.84 21.93
C LEU A 447 -16.72 -1.82 20.96
N GLU A 448 -15.99 -2.88 20.58
CA GLU A 448 -16.48 -3.93 19.68
C GLU A 448 -16.57 -5.27 20.42
N LEU A 449 -17.74 -5.91 20.37
CA LEU A 449 -18.03 -7.22 20.96
C LEU A 449 -18.45 -8.21 19.86
N ASP A 450 -17.54 -9.10 19.46
CA ASP A 450 -17.76 -10.17 18.49
C ASP A 450 -17.81 -11.53 19.21
N GLY A 451 -19.00 -12.10 19.41
CA GLY A 451 -19.13 -13.32 20.23
C GLY A 451 -18.69 -13.13 21.70
N ALA A 452 -18.55 -11.89 22.16
CA ALA A 452 -18.06 -11.54 23.48
C ALA A 452 -19.18 -11.11 24.44
N THR A 453 -18.96 -11.33 25.74
CA THR A 453 -19.88 -10.96 26.81
C THR A 453 -19.19 -10.09 27.85
N ILE A 454 -19.93 -9.15 28.43
CA ILE A 454 -19.54 -8.40 29.63
C ILE A 454 -20.70 -8.58 30.62
N GLU A 455 -20.45 -9.19 31.79
CA GLU A 455 -21.55 -9.54 32.72
C GLU A 455 -22.38 -8.33 33.16
N ASN A 456 -21.74 -7.16 33.29
CA ASN A 456 -22.35 -5.88 33.65
C ASN A 456 -22.17 -4.83 32.53
N LEU A 457 -22.51 -5.20 31.29
CA LEU A 457 -22.34 -4.36 30.10
C LEU A 457 -23.04 -2.99 30.21
N GLU A 458 -24.16 -2.90 30.93
CA GLU A 458 -24.89 -1.65 31.18
C GLU A 458 -24.04 -0.56 31.85
N THR A 459 -22.93 -0.93 32.49
CA THR A 459 -22.01 0.05 33.10
C THR A 459 -21.29 0.92 32.07
N VAL A 460 -21.23 0.47 30.81
CA VAL A 460 -20.69 1.25 29.69
C VAL A 460 -21.52 2.49 29.41
N CYS A 461 -22.81 2.51 29.79
CA CYS A 461 -23.70 3.67 29.64
C CYS A 461 -23.24 4.93 30.41
N SER A 462 -22.31 4.78 31.36
CA SER A 462 -21.72 5.92 32.06
C SER A 462 -20.57 6.60 31.30
N SER A 463 -20.19 6.09 30.11
CA SER A 463 -19.07 6.63 29.35
C SER A 463 -19.41 7.98 28.72
N ASP A 464 -18.59 8.98 29.01
CA ASP A 464 -18.66 10.31 28.39
C ASP A 464 -17.89 10.41 27.06
N SER A 465 -17.06 9.40 26.73
CA SER A 465 -16.14 9.46 25.57
C SER A 465 -16.44 8.44 24.48
N LEU A 466 -17.29 7.43 24.76
CA LEU A 466 -17.62 6.41 23.77
C LEU A 466 -18.31 7.10 22.58
N GLU A 467 -17.93 6.71 21.37
CA GLU A 467 -18.45 7.25 20.12
C GLU A 467 -19.12 6.14 19.30
N ILE A 468 -18.52 4.94 19.30
CA ILE A 468 -18.96 3.79 18.48
C ILE A 468 -19.11 2.55 19.38
N PHE A 469 -20.24 1.88 19.25
CA PHE A 469 -20.44 0.54 19.82
C PHE A 469 -20.83 -0.43 18.71
N THR A 470 -20.10 -1.55 18.64
CA THR A 470 -20.42 -2.66 17.74
C THR A 470 -20.65 -3.91 18.58
N GLY A 471 -21.79 -4.57 18.41
CA GLY A 471 -22.10 -5.80 19.14
C GLY A 471 -23.27 -6.54 18.53
N SER A 472 -23.79 -7.54 19.25
CA SER A 472 -25.01 -8.25 18.83
C SER A 472 -26.25 -7.36 18.92
N PHE A 473 -27.32 -7.74 18.21
CA PHE A 473 -28.59 -7.02 18.31
C PHE A 473 -29.09 -6.93 19.75
N ALA A 474 -28.95 -7.99 20.55
CA ALA A 474 -29.37 -7.97 21.94
C ALA A 474 -28.60 -6.92 22.78
N GLN A 475 -27.29 -6.79 22.55
CA GLN A 475 -26.45 -5.79 23.22
C GLN A 475 -26.80 -4.38 22.77
N PHE A 476 -26.99 -4.16 21.46
CA PHE A 476 -27.52 -2.91 20.92
C PHE A 476 -28.87 -2.56 21.57
N ASN A 477 -29.83 -3.48 21.57
CA ASN A 477 -31.18 -3.24 22.08
C ASN A 477 -31.19 -2.91 23.58
N MET A 478 -30.23 -3.44 24.33
CA MET A 478 -30.04 -3.11 25.76
C MET A 478 -29.48 -1.70 25.96
N LEU A 479 -28.61 -1.22 25.07
CA LEU A 479 -27.85 0.01 25.27
C LEU A 479 -28.44 1.23 24.54
N LYS A 480 -29.19 1.04 23.45
CA LYS A 480 -29.62 2.09 22.50
C LYS A 480 -30.28 3.31 23.15
N ASP A 481 -31.03 3.12 24.24
CA ASP A 481 -31.79 4.19 24.89
C ASP A 481 -30.99 4.91 26.00
N SER A 482 -29.76 4.47 26.29
CA SER A 482 -28.96 4.95 27.43
C SER A 482 -28.04 6.13 27.11
N PHE A 483 -27.88 6.49 25.83
CA PHE A 483 -26.84 7.43 25.39
C PHE A 483 -27.36 8.72 24.72
N ASP A 484 -28.66 9.03 24.83
CA ASP A 484 -29.27 10.20 24.15
C ASP A 484 -28.94 10.26 22.65
N ARG A 485 -28.83 9.10 21.97
CA ARG A 485 -28.39 8.95 20.56
C ARG A 485 -27.01 9.51 20.22
N LYS A 486 -26.11 9.64 21.19
CA LYS A 486 -24.73 10.10 20.95
C LYS A 486 -23.79 9.01 20.41
N ILE A 487 -24.18 7.74 20.51
CA ILE A 487 -23.37 6.59 20.09
C ILE A 487 -23.80 6.11 18.72
N ASP A 488 -22.82 5.87 17.85
CA ASP A 488 -22.98 5.19 16.58
C ASP A 488 -23.15 3.67 16.81
N PHE A 489 -24.31 3.17 16.39
CA PHE A 489 -24.69 1.74 16.37
C PHE A 489 -24.93 1.22 14.94
N SER A 490 -24.35 1.87 13.92
CA SER A 490 -24.51 1.54 12.49
C SER A 490 -23.92 0.19 12.07
N LYS A 491 -23.24 -0.51 13.00
CA LYS A 491 -22.70 -1.85 12.77
C LYS A 491 -23.20 -2.81 13.84
N ILE A 492 -23.84 -3.89 13.40
CA ILE A 492 -24.25 -5.04 14.23
C ILE A 492 -23.45 -6.27 13.80
N ILE A 493 -23.05 -7.09 14.77
CA ILE A 493 -22.38 -8.37 14.56
C ILE A 493 -23.36 -9.51 14.84
N GLY A 494 -23.34 -10.52 13.98
CA GLY A 494 -24.20 -11.69 14.09
C GLY A 494 -25.49 -11.57 13.27
N GLU A 495 -26.34 -12.58 13.40
CA GLU A 495 -27.60 -12.66 12.67
C GLU A 495 -28.70 -11.82 13.35
N MET A 496 -29.60 -11.27 12.54
CA MET A 496 -30.83 -10.60 12.97
C MET A 496 -32.02 -11.23 12.25
N SER A 497 -33.11 -11.44 12.98
CA SER A 497 -34.41 -11.69 12.39
C SER A 497 -34.88 -10.49 11.55
N GLU A 498 -35.96 -10.67 10.78
CA GLU A 498 -36.55 -9.57 10.01
C GLU A 498 -37.09 -8.47 10.95
N GLU A 499 -37.75 -8.84 12.05
CA GLU A 499 -38.26 -7.90 13.05
C GLU A 499 -37.14 -7.08 13.71
N GLU A 500 -36.04 -7.74 14.10
CA GLU A 500 -34.87 -7.06 14.69
C GLU A 500 -34.21 -6.09 13.69
N ARG A 501 -34.15 -6.48 12.42
CA ARG A 501 -33.64 -5.60 11.36
C ARG A 501 -34.50 -4.35 11.21
N GLU A 502 -35.82 -4.47 11.21
CA GLU A 502 -36.72 -3.32 11.15
C GLU A 502 -36.48 -2.35 12.31
N ILE A 503 -36.38 -2.86 13.54
CA ILE A 503 -36.11 -2.04 14.74
C ILE A 503 -34.78 -1.30 14.62
N TRP A 504 -33.72 -2.01 14.22
CA TRP A 504 -32.39 -1.42 14.08
C TRP A 504 -32.35 -0.39 12.94
N TYR A 505 -32.94 -0.68 11.78
CA TYR A 505 -33.03 0.26 10.67
C TYR A 505 -33.79 1.53 11.05
N GLN A 506 -34.87 1.42 11.82
CA GLN A 506 -35.59 2.60 12.31
C GLN A 506 -34.67 3.45 13.20
N TYR A 507 -33.97 2.85 14.15
CA TYR A 507 -33.07 3.59 15.04
C TYR A 507 -31.94 4.32 14.29
N VAL A 508 -31.29 3.66 13.33
CA VAL A 508 -30.13 4.24 12.61
C VAL A 508 -30.54 5.35 11.64
N ASN A 509 -31.79 5.35 11.16
CA ASN A 509 -32.29 6.34 10.21
C ASN A 509 -33.04 7.53 10.85
N GLU A 510 -33.22 7.55 12.18
CA GLU A 510 -33.87 8.64 12.94
C GLU A 510 -32.88 9.55 13.65
#